data_AF-A0A7X3ZJL8-F1
#
_entry.id   AF-A0A7X3ZJL8-F1
#
_cell.length_a   1.000
_cell.length_b   1.000
_cell.length_c   1.000
_cell.angle_alpha   90.00
_cell.angle_beta   90.00
_cell.angle_gamma   90.00
#
_symmetry.space_group_name_H-M   'P 1'
#
loop_
_entity.id
_entity.type
_entity.pdbx_description
1 polymer ?
#
loop_
_entity_poly.entity_id
_entity_poly.type
_entity_poly.pdbx_seq_one_letter_code
_entity_poly.pdbx_strand_id
1 'polypeptide(L)'
;MAIYEITETELRSIETTNFADAGFREREHLQQLLKMQIDVIAPDVLVISEEFGNWDDSQRRIDLLGIDKHANLVVIELKRTRDGGHMDLQAIRYAAMVSNMTFNGAVSAFSRYLDELEKEDDARERLLEFLEWEEENEDRFAQEVRIVLASAEFSKEITTSVLWLNDHGLDIRCIRLLPYRDGDKTLLYQHHPLKSLDHRSKVSPQ
;
A
#
# COMPACT_ATOMS: atom_id res chain seq x y z
N MET A 1 19.05 -2.87 -10.00
CA MET A 1 20.13 -2.82 -8.99
C MET A 1 20.66 -4.24 -8.80
N ALA A 2 21.95 -4.43 -8.56
CA ALA A 2 22.51 -5.76 -8.29
C ALA A 2 22.60 -5.98 -6.78
N ILE A 3 22.30 -7.19 -6.32
CA ILE A 3 22.47 -7.61 -4.92
C ILE A 3 23.59 -8.65 -4.91
N TYR A 4 24.49 -8.52 -3.94
CA TYR A 4 25.60 -9.43 -3.74
C TYR A 4 25.57 -9.98 -2.31
N GLU A 5 25.79 -11.28 -2.17
CA GLU A 5 26.15 -11.92 -0.91
C GLU A 5 27.65 -11.68 -0.65
N ILE A 6 28.00 -11.25 0.56
CA ILE A 6 29.40 -11.12 1.00
C ILE A 6 29.77 -12.40 1.74
N THR A 7 30.77 -13.12 1.24
CA THR A 7 31.37 -14.26 1.94
C THR A 7 32.74 -13.89 2.51
N GLU A 8 33.43 -14.82 3.18
CA GLU A 8 34.78 -14.57 3.69
C GLU A 8 35.80 -14.28 2.59
N THR A 9 35.55 -14.74 1.35
CA THR A 9 36.54 -14.72 0.27
C THR A 9 36.07 -14.05 -1.01
N GLU A 10 34.76 -13.83 -1.21
CA GLU A 10 34.22 -13.32 -2.47
C GLU A 10 32.90 -12.55 -2.33
N LEU A 11 32.53 -11.85 -3.41
CA LEU A 11 31.21 -11.26 -3.61
C LEU A 11 30.45 -12.12 -4.63
N ARG A 12 29.37 -12.76 -4.19
CA ARG A 12 28.54 -13.61 -5.05
C ARG A 12 27.30 -12.85 -5.50
N SER A 13 27.12 -12.71 -6.82
CA SER A 13 25.93 -12.06 -7.37
C SER A 13 24.69 -12.90 -7.11
N ILE A 14 23.63 -12.27 -6.63
CA ILE A 14 22.31 -12.90 -6.45
C ILE A 14 21.47 -12.65 -7.72
N GLU A 15 20.89 -13.71 -8.27
CA GLU A 15 20.11 -13.63 -9.51
C GLU A 15 18.75 -12.96 -9.27
N THR A 16 18.38 -12.07 -10.17
CA THR A 16 17.02 -11.51 -10.21
C THR A 16 16.04 -12.57 -10.69
N THR A 17 14.86 -12.64 -10.08
CA THR A 17 13.76 -13.49 -10.55
C THR A 17 12.50 -12.65 -10.76
N ASN A 18 11.35 -13.29 -10.96
CA ASN A 18 10.04 -12.64 -10.87
C ASN A 18 9.14 -13.46 -9.95
N PHE A 19 8.03 -12.87 -9.50
CA PHE A 19 7.15 -13.51 -8.53
C PHE A 19 6.57 -14.83 -9.06
N ALA A 20 6.23 -14.92 -10.35
CA ALA A 20 5.68 -16.14 -10.92
C ALA A 20 6.70 -17.30 -10.89
N ASP A 21 7.93 -17.03 -11.33
CA ASP A 21 9.01 -18.02 -11.34
C ASP A 21 9.46 -18.40 -9.92
N ALA A 22 9.27 -17.51 -8.95
CA ALA A 22 9.49 -17.77 -7.52
C ALA A 22 8.31 -18.46 -6.82
N GLY A 23 7.22 -18.79 -7.54
CA GLY A 23 6.06 -19.47 -6.97
C GLY A 23 5.09 -18.57 -6.19
N PHE A 24 5.26 -17.24 -6.25
CA PHE A 24 4.40 -16.27 -5.59
C PHE A 24 3.14 -15.97 -6.41
N ARG A 25 1.99 -16.17 -5.76
CA ARG A 25 0.68 -15.70 -6.22
C ARG A 25 0.35 -14.40 -5.49
N GLU A 26 -0.34 -13.51 -6.19
CA GLU A 26 -0.60 -12.14 -5.72
C GLU A 26 -1.37 -12.14 -4.40
N ARG A 27 -2.56 -12.76 -4.39
CA ARG A 27 -3.40 -12.86 -3.18
C ARG A 27 -2.86 -13.84 -2.15
N GLU A 28 -2.60 -15.07 -2.56
CA GLU A 28 -2.28 -16.17 -1.64
C GLU A 28 -0.94 -15.96 -0.93
N HIS A 29 0.02 -15.24 -1.54
CA HIS A 29 1.35 -15.07 -0.99
C HIS A 29 1.72 -13.60 -0.78
N LEU A 30 1.77 -12.79 -1.84
CA LEU A 30 2.34 -11.44 -1.77
C LEU A 30 1.52 -10.51 -0.85
N GLN A 31 0.19 -10.47 -1.04
CA GLN A 31 -0.72 -9.69 -0.22
C GLN A 31 -0.69 -10.14 1.24
N GLN A 32 -0.73 -11.44 1.52
CA GLN A 32 -0.68 -11.94 2.89
C GLN A 32 0.61 -11.54 3.61
N LEU A 33 1.76 -11.66 2.94
CA LEU A 33 3.06 -11.26 3.51
C LEU A 33 3.13 -9.76 3.76
N LEU A 34 2.73 -8.94 2.78
CA LEU A 34 2.75 -7.48 2.90
C LEU A 34 1.74 -6.99 3.94
N LYS A 35 0.56 -7.61 4.03
CA LYS A 35 -0.45 -7.31 5.05
C LYS A 35 0.08 -7.51 6.47
N MET A 36 0.85 -8.58 6.69
CA MET A 36 1.48 -8.86 7.99
C MET A 36 2.63 -7.89 8.32
N GLN A 37 3.28 -7.32 7.31
CA GLN A 37 4.43 -6.43 7.48
C GLN A 37 4.29 -5.19 6.59
N ILE A 38 3.21 -4.45 6.79
CA ILE A 38 2.79 -3.38 5.88
C ILE A 38 3.80 -2.24 5.77
N ASP A 39 4.60 -2.02 6.82
CA ASP A 39 5.68 -1.03 6.85
C ASP A 39 6.70 -1.19 5.73
N VAL A 40 6.81 -2.38 5.12
CA VAL A 40 7.67 -2.61 3.94
C VAL A 40 7.28 -1.72 2.76
N ILE A 41 5.99 -1.40 2.61
CA ILE A 41 5.46 -0.60 1.49
C ILE A 41 4.72 0.67 1.92
N ALA A 42 4.19 0.70 3.14
CA ALA A 42 3.42 1.81 3.67
C ALA A 42 3.72 1.94 5.17
N PRO A 43 4.80 2.66 5.55
CA PRO A 43 5.14 2.87 6.95
C PRO A 43 4.07 3.69 7.66
N ASP A 44 3.91 3.43 8.96
CA ASP A 44 2.96 4.13 9.84
C ASP A 44 1.51 3.98 9.40
N VAL A 45 1.16 2.80 8.87
CA VAL A 45 -0.20 2.45 8.42
C VAL A 45 -0.73 1.25 9.19
N LEU A 46 -1.95 1.37 9.71
CA LEU A 46 -2.74 0.27 10.23
C LEU A 46 -3.65 -0.27 9.12
N VAL A 47 -3.50 -1.55 8.77
CA VAL A 47 -4.44 -2.23 7.86
C VAL A 47 -5.75 -2.51 8.59
N ILE A 48 -6.85 -2.01 8.04
CA ILE A 48 -8.20 -2.17 8.58
C ILE A 48 -9.08 -3.10 7.76
N SER A 49 -8.69 -3.45 6.53
CA SER A 49 -9.42 -4.44 5.73
C SER A 49 -8.54 -4.97 4.59
N GLU A 50 -8.78 -6.22 4.20
CA GLU A 50 -8.31 -6.78 2.92
C GLU A 50 -9.51 -7.06 2.00
N GLU A 51 -9.30 -6.95 0.69
CA GLU A 51 -10.35 -7.15 -0.32
C GLU A 51 -11.60 -6.28 -0.04
N PHE A 52 -11.40 -5.06 0.49
CA PHE A 52 -12.48 -4.16 0.90
C PHE A 52 -13.38 -3.78 -0.29
N GLY A 53 -14.67 -4.05 -0.16
CA GLY A 53 -15.65 -3.87 -1.23
C GLY A 53 -17.09 -3.99 -0.74
N ASN A 54 -17.98 -4.51 -1.61
CA ASN A 54 -19.45 -4.54 -1.47
C ASN A 54 -20.15 -3.18 -1.62
N TRP A 55 -19.64 -2.37 -2.55
CA TRP A 55 -20.42 -1.28 -3.12
C TRP A 55 -21.56 -1.87 -3.95
N ASP A 56 -22.76 -1.33 -3.82
CA ASP A 56 -23.93 -1.79 -4.59
C ASP A 56 -23.54 -1.95 -6.08
N ASP A 57 -23.84 -3.14 -6.62
CA ASP A 57 -23.56 -3.54 -8.01
C ASP A 57 -22.08 -3.60 -8.45
N SER A 58 -21.12 -3.72 -7.51
CA SER A 58 -19.70 -3.88 -7.86
C SER A 58 -19.02 -5.10 -7.25
N GLN A 59 -18.41 -5.93 -8.11
CA GLN A 59 -17.49 -7.01 -7.72
C GLN A 59 -16.04 -6.51 -7.50
N ARG A 60 -15.84 -5.20 -7.56
CA ARG A 60 -14.53 -4.56 -7.38
C ARG A 60 -14.22 -4.40 -5.91
N ARG A 61 -12.93 -4.50 -5.60
CA ARG A 61 -12.40 -4.46 -4.24
C ARG A 61 -11.02 -3.85 -4.23
N ILE A 62 -10.73 -3.18 -3.12
CA ILE A 62 -9.42 -2.64 -2.76
C ILE A 62 -8.61 -3.80 -2.19
N ASP A 63 -7.37 -3.98 -2.64
CA ASP A 63 -6.56 -5.11 -2.15
C ASP A 63 -6.33 -4.99 -0.63
N LEU A 64 -5.84 -3.83 -0.17
CA LEU A 64 -5.77 -3.49 1.25
C LEU A 64 -6.23 -2.04 1.49
N LEU A 65 -7.04 -1.85 2.53
CA LEU A 65 -7.41 -0.54 3.05
C LEU A 65 -6.75 -0.34 4.41
N GLY A 66 -6.09 0.79 4.59
CA GLY A 66 -5.46 1.17 5.85
C GLY A 66 -5.77 2.59 6.28
N ILE A 67 -5.26 2.94 7.45
CA ILE A 67 -5.31 4.27 8.05
C ILE A 67 -3.90 4.66 8.48
N ASP A 68 -3.47 5.88 8.18
CA ASP A 68 -2.19 6.39 8.64
C ASP A 68 -2.29 7.13 10.00
N LYS A 69 -1.13 7.49 10.56
CA LYS A 69 -1.06 8.23 11.84
C LYS A 69 -1.71 9.62 11.83
N HIS A 70 -2.08 10.14 10.67
CA HIS A 70 -2.81 11.41 10.52
C HIS A 70 -4.32 11.18 10.32
N ALA A 71 -4.81 9.95 10.54
CA ALA A 71 -6.18 9.54 10.30
C ALA A 71 -6.64 9.64 8.82
N ASN A 72 -5.70 9.68 7.87
CA ASN A 72 -6.02 9.60 6.46
C ASN A 72 -6.29 8.15 6.06
N LEU A 73 -7.17 7.95 5.08
CA LEU A 73 -7.36 6.63 4.47
C LEU A 73 -6.19 6.33 3.54
N VAL A 74 -5.78 5.07 3.50
CA VAL A 74 -4.69 4.59 2.64
C VAL A 74 -5.21 3.45 1.78
N VAL A 75 -5.38 3.71 0.49
CA VAL A 75 -5.75 2.72 -0.53
C VAL A 75 -4.48 2.08 -1.05
N ILE A 76 -4.34 0.77 -0.90
CA ILE A 76 -3.14 0.03 -1.30
C ILE A 76 -3.52 -1.01 -2.35
N GLU A 77 -2.92 -0.88 -3.53
CA GLU A 77 -3.12 -1.80 -4.66
C GLU A 77 -1.82 -2.55 -4.97
N LEU A 78 -1.92 -3.86 -5.14
CA LEU A 78 -0.79 -4.76 -5.30
C LEU A 78 -0.80 -5.39 -6.68
N LYS A 79 0.37 -5.48 -7.31
CA LYS A 79 0.55 -6.32 -8.49
C LYS A 79 1.84 -7.12 -8.51
N ARG A 80 1.73 -8.41 -8.82
CA ARG A 80 2.90 -9.25 -9.07
C ARG A 80 3.47 -9.11 -10.48
N THR A 81 2.70 -8.59 -11.44
CA THR A 81 3.07 -8.50 -12.86
C THR A 81 3.90 -7.25 -13.17
N ARG A 82 4.57 -7.25 -14.33
CA ARG A 82 5.48 -6.17 -14.75
C ARG A 82 4.84 -5.05 -15.57
N ASP A 83 3.62 -5.27 -16.05
CA ASP A 83 2.90 -4.29 -16.88
C ASP A 83 2.29 -3.17 -16.04
N GLY A 84 2.07 -3.38 -14.75
CA GLY A 84 1.41 -2.42 -13.85
C GLY A 84 -0.05 -2.13 -14.20
N GLY A 85 -0.56 -2.57 -15.36
CA GLY A 85 -1.93 -2.37 -15.83
C GLY A 85 -2.47 -0.94 -15.64
N HIS A 86 -3.80 -0.81 -15.55
CA HIS A 86 -4.47 0.45 -15.18
C HIS A 86 -4.61 0.61 -13.64
N MET A 87 -3.56 0.27 -12.88
CA MET A 87 -3.57 0.35 -11.41
C MET A 87 -3.86 1.77 -10.91
N ASP A 88 -3.34 2.78 -11.60
CA ASP A 88 -3.60 4.19 -11.33
C ASP A 88 -5.09 4.52 -11.40
N LEU A 89 -5.78 4.19 -12.50
CA LEU A 89 -7.20 4.44 -12.65
C LEU A 89 -8.06 3.63 -11.66
N GLN A 90 -7.63 2.41 -11.33
CA GLN A 90 -8.29 1.59 -10.33
C GLN A 90 -8.19 2.21 -8.94
N ALA A 91 -6.99 2.59 -8.52
CA ALA A 91 -6.74 3.15 -7.21
C ALA A 91 -7.42 4.52 -7.03
N ILE A 92 -7.41 5.39 -8.05
CA ILE A 92 -8.12 6.68 -8.01
C ILE A 92 -9.61 6.47 -7.79
N ARG A 93 -10.22 5.52 -8.52
CA ARG A 93 -11.63 5.20 -8.35
C ARG A 93 -11.91 4.72 -6.93
N TYR A 94 -11.07 3.86 -6.37
CA TYR A 94 -11.26 3.37 -5.01
C TYR A 94 -11.07 4.46 -3.96
N ALA A 95 -10.06 5.32 -4.12
CA ALA A 95 -9.88 6.49 -3.27
C ALA A 95 -11.13 7.38 -3.24
N ALA A 96 -11.72 7.65 -4.41
CA ALA A 96 -12.97 8.39 -4.52
C ALA A 96 -14.18 7.66 -3.91
N MET A 97 -14.18 6.33 -3.87
CA MET A 97 -15.27 5.56 -3.27
C MET A 97 -15.21 5.54 -1.75
N VAL A 98 -14.00 5.56 -1.18
CA VAL A 98 -13.80 5.59 0.29
C VAL A 98 -13.67 7.00 0.85
N SER A 99 -13.61 8.05 0.03
CA SER A 99 -13.35 9.43 0.50
C SER A 99 -14.42 9.98 1.46
N ASN A 100 -15.61 9.39 1.50
CA ASN A 100 -16.68 9.75 2.44
C ASN A 100 -16.84 8.73 3.58
N MET A 101 -15.88 7.82 3.76
CA MET A 101 -15.92 6.85 4.86
C MET A 101 -15.80 7.58 6.19
N THR A 102 -16.75 7.31 7.08
CA THR A 102 -16.76 7.87 8.42
C THR A 102 -15.89 7.06 9.38
N PHE A 103 -15.57 7.63 10.56
CA PHE A 103 -14.83 6.89 11.59
C PHE A 103 -15.53 5.57 11.95
N ASN A 104 -16.86 5.62 12.13
CA ASN A 104 -17.68 4.43 12.38
C ASN A 104 -17.68 3.44 11.21
N GLY A 105 -17.60 3.92 9.97
CA GLY A 105 -17.42 3.09 8.79
C GLY A 105 -16.10 2.31 8.82
N ALA A 106 -15.01 2.98 9.20
CA ALA A 106 -13.70 2.34 9.36
C ALA A 106 -13.67 1.34 10.51
N VAL A 107 -14.27 1.66 11.67
CA VAL A 107 -14.43 0.71 12.78
C VAL A 107 -15.21 -0.53 12.32
N SER A 108 -16.27 -0.36 11.55
CA SER A 108 -17.08 -1.50 11.04
C SER A 108 -16.29 -2.37 10.06
N ALA A 109 -15.50 -1.75 9.18
CA ALA A 109 -14.60 -2.46 8.28
C ALA A 109 -13.53 -3.23 9.06
N PHE A 110 -12.96 -2.60 10.08
CA PHE A 110 -11.91 -3.17 10.90
C PHE A 110 -12.40 -4.31 11.78
N SER A 111 -13.58 -4.18 12.39
CA SER A 111 -14.20 -5.26 13.16
C SER A 111 -14.39 -6.52 12.31
N ARG A 112 -14.92 -6.38 11.09
CA ARG A 112 -15.08 -7.52 10.18
C ARG A 112 -13.74 -8.16 9.83
N TYR A 113 -12.74 -7.33 9.59
CA TYR A 113 -11.39 -7.82 9.29
C TYR A 113 -10.75 -8.56 10.48
N LEU A 114 -10.96 -8.10 11.71
CA LEU A 114 -10.50 -8.80 12.92
C LEU A 114 -11.23 -10.13 13.13
N ASP A 115 -12.55 -10.16 12.87
CA ASP A 115 -13.34 -11.39 12.92
C ASP A 115 -12.83 -12.44 11.92
N GLU A 116 -12.52 -12.02 10.68
CA GLU A 116 -11.93 -12.88 9.65
C GLU A 116 -10.54 -13.41 10.03
N LEU A 117 -9.81 -12.66 10.85
CA LEU A 117 -8.51 -13.08 11.40
C LEU A 117 -8.64 -13.85 12.72
N GLU A 118 -9.85 -14.12 13.20
CA GLU A 118 -10.14 -14.76 14.50
C GLU A 118 -9.45 -14.03 15.67
N LYS A 119 -9.43 -12.69 15.64
CA LYS A 119 -8.88 -11.85 16.71
C LYS A 119 -9.99 -11.28 17.58
N GLU A 120 -9.83 -11.38 18.89
CA GLU A 120 -10.80 -10.88 19.89
C GLU A 120 -10.62 -9.40 20.24
N ASP A 121 -9.84 -8.65 19.47
CA ASP A 121 -9.57 -7.24 19.75
C ASP A 121 -10.80 -6.35 19.49
N ASP A 122 -10.97 -5.28 20.27
CA ASP A 122 -11.94 -4.22 19.97
C ASP A 122 -11.39 -3.30 18.86
N ALA A 123 -12.06 -3.28 17.72
CA ALA A 123 -11.66 -2.50 16.55
C ALA A 123 -11.59 -0.99 16.82
N ARG A 124 -12.51 -0.46 17.62
CA ARG A 124 -12.57 0.97 17.96
C ARG A 124 -11.43 1.33 18.89
N GLU A 125 -11.22 0.53 19.94
CA GLU A 125 -10.12 0.75 20.90
C GLU A 125 -8.77 0.73 20.19
N ARG A 126 -8.51 -0.28 19.35
CA ARG A 126 -7.26 -0.37 18.57
C ARG A 126 -7.07 0.78 17.60
N LEU A 127 -8.14 1.26 16.98
CA LEU A 127 -8.05 2.39 16.07
C LEU A 127 -7.75 3.69 16.82
N LEU A 128 -8.40 3.94 17.96
CA LEU A 128 -8.11 5.09 18.82
C LEU A 128 -6.69 5.04 19.38
N GLU A 129 -6.23 3.88 19.85
CA GLU A 129 -4.85 3.67 20.31
C GLU A 129 -3.85 3.96 19.18
N PHE A 130 -4.10 3.44 17.98
CA PHE A 130 -3.23 3.68 16.83
C PHE A 130 -3.15 5.16 16.45
N LEU A 131 -4.27 5.89 16.54
CA LEU A 131 -4.35 7.32 16.24
C LEU A 131 -3.92 8.22 17.41
N GLU A 132 -3.67 7.64 18.59
CA GLU A 132 -3.38 8.36 19.83
C GLU A 132 -4.52 9.34 20.21
N TRP A 133 -5.78 8.90 20.03
CA TRP A 133 -6.98 9.69 20.31
C TRP A 133 -7.68 9.19 21.59
N GLU A 134 -8.16 10.11 22.42
CA GLU A 134 -8.98 9.77 23.59
C GLU A 134 -10.42 9.40 23.18
N GLU A 135 -10.95 10.05 22.14
CA GLU A 135 -12.29 9.84 21.61
C GLU A 135 -12.33 10.05 20.08
N GLU A 136 -13.41 9.60 19.44
CA GLU A 136 -13.56 9.76 17.99
C GLU A 136 -13.67 11.24 17.58
N ASN A 137 -13.02 11.61 16.48
CA ASN A 137 -13.07 12.95 15.94
C ASN A 137 -13.30 12.90 14.42
N GLU A 138 -14.56 13.02 14.02
CA GLU A 138 -14.97 12.95 12.62
C GLU A 138 -14.37 14.10 11.77
N ASP A 139 -14.21 15.30 12.35
CA ASP A 139 -13.64 16.47 11.67
C ASP A 139 -12.15 16.30 11.33
N ARG A 140 -11.47 15.34 11.97
CA ARG A 140 -10.06 15.01 11.71
C ARG A 140 -9.90 13.68 10.97
N PHE A 141 -10.96 12.90 10.85
CA PHE A 141 -10.92 11.59 10.23
C PHE A 141 -11.05 11.69 8.70
N ALA A 142 -10.30 10.87 7.98
CA ALA A 142 -10.39 10.69 6.53
C ALA A 142 -10.40 11.99 5.71
N GLN A 143 -9.67 13.03 6.16
CA GLN A 143 -9.61 14.33 5.46
C GLN A 143 -8.94 14.21 4.09
N GLU A 144 -7.99 13.28 3.96
CA GLU A 144 -7.34 12.95 2.71
C GLU A 144 -7.35 11.44 2.47
N VAL A 145 -7.21 11.04 1.20
CA VAL A 145 -6.98 9.66 0.81
C VAL A 145 -5.63 9.54 0.11
N ARG A 146 -4.73 8.78 0.72
CA ARG A 146 -3.42 8.44 0.18
C ARG A 146 -3.53 7.15 -0.63
N ILE A 147 -2.73 7.04 -1.68
CA ILE A 147 -2.68 5.85 -2.53
C ILE A 147 -1.27 5.27 -2.52
N VAL A 148 -1.16 3.96 -2.31
CA VAL A 148 0.09 3.20 -2.45
C VAL A 148 -0.11 2.15 -3.54
N LEU A 149 0.67 2.26 -4.61
CA LEU A 149 0.75 1.26 -5.65
C LEU A 149 2.01 0.44 -5.42
N ALA A 150 1.91 -0.86 -5.16
CA ALA A 150 3.08 -1.73 -5.02
C ALA A 150 3.11 -2.76 -6.17
N SER A 151 4.16 -2.71 -7.00
CA SER A 151 4.25 -3.56 -8.19
C SER A 151 5.67 -4.00 -8.53
N ALA A 152 5.82 -5.08 -9.30
CA ALA A 152 7.13 -5.54 -9.76
C ALA A 152 7.81 -4.54 -10.72
N GLU A 153 7.01 -3.79 -11.48
CA GLU A 153 7.46 -2.73 -12.39
C GLU A 153 6.29 -1.78 -12.69
N PHE A 154 6.61 -0.53 -13.02
CA PHE A 154 5.65 0.45 -13.49
C PHE A 154 5.97 0.89 -14.91
N SER A 155 4.94 1.02 -15.75
CA SER A 155 5.11 1.58 -17.09
C SER A 155 5.43 3.09 -17.01
N LYS A 156 5.98 3.63 -18.10
CA LYS A 156 6.20 5.08 -18.24
C LYS A 156 4.89 5.86 -18.19
N GLU A 157 3.80 5.27 -18.70
CA GLU A 157 2.48 5.88 -18.70
C GLU A 157 1.96 6.04 -17.28
N ILE A 158 1.99 4.97 -16.47
CA ILE A 158 1.56 5.01 -15.05
C ILE A 158 2.39 6.02 -14.27
N THR A 159 3.72 5.97 -14.39
CA THR A 159 4.59 6.89 -13.65
C THR A 159 4.38 8.35 -14.06
N THR A 160 4.09 8.62 -15.34
CA THR A 160 3.75 9.97 -15.82
C THR A 160 2.41 10.45 -15.25
N SER A 161 1.38 9.59 -15.28
CA SER A 161 0.07 9.88 -14.66
C SER A 161 0.21 10.21 -13.18
N VAL A 162 0.93 9.36 -12.43
CA VAL A 162 1.15 9.53 -10.99
C VAL A 162 1.87 10.84 -10.69
N LEU A 163 2.93 11.17 -11.42
CA LEU A 163 3.64 12.45 -11.22
C LEU A 163 2.73 13.64 -11.48
N TRP A 164 1.94 13.61 -12.56
CA TRP A 164 0.99 14.68 -12.87
C TRP A 164 -0.09 14.83 -11.79
N LEU A 165 -0.66 13.72 -11.32
CA LEU A 165 -1.68 13.71 -10.26
C LEU A 165 -1.13 14.26 -8.93
N ASN A 166 0.11 13.89 -8.59
CA ASN A 166 0.77 14.41 -7.40
C ASN A 166 1.05 15.91 -7.50
N ASP A 167 1.41 16.42 -8.68
CA ASP A 167 1.52 17.86 -8.94
C ASP A 167 0.19 18.62 -8.78
N HIS A 168 -0.94 17.89 -8.78
CA HIS A 168 -2.30 18.43 -8.56
C HIS A 168 -2.86 18.10 -7.18
N GLY A 169 -1.99 17.73 -6.22
CA GLY A 169 -2.36 17.62 -4.80
C GLY A 169 -2.75 16.23 -4.32
N LEU A 170 -2.70 15.20 -5.17
CA LEU A 170 -2.87 13.82 -4.70
C LEU A 170 -1.57 13.30 -4.05
N ASP A 171 -1.70 12.36 -3.11
CA ASP A 171 -0.55 11.63 -2.55
C ASP A 171 -0.57 10.18 -3.04
N ILE A 172 0.08 9.96 -4.18
CA ILE A 172 0.24 8.63 -4.77
C ILE A 172 1.71 8.20 -4.71
N ARG A 173 1.96 7.09 -4.03
CA ARG A 173 3.28 6.48 -3.91
C ARG A 173 3.38 5.21 -4.75
N CYS A 174 4.44 5.10 -5.53
CA CYS A 174 4.80 3.87 -6.22
C CYS A 174 5.90 3.16 -5.45
N ILE A 175 5.70 1.89 -5.10
CA ILE A 175 6.71 1.03 -4.49
C ILE A 175 7.01 -0.11 -5.45
N ARG A 176 8.27 -0.21 -5.87
CA ARG A 176 8.71 -1.28 -6.75
C ARG A 176 9.21 -2.47 -5.94
N LEU A 177 8.70 -3.66 -6.23
CA LEU A 177 8.97 -4.90 -5.52
C LEU A 177 9.77 -5.87 -6.40
N LEU A 178 11.05 -6.06 -6.10
CA LEU A 178 11.98 -6.86 -6.89
C LEU A 178 12.39 -8.14 -6.15
N PRO A 179 11.92 -9.32 -6.58
CA PRO A 179 12.35 -10.58 -5.99
C PRO A 179 13.71 -11.03 -6.55
N TYR A 180 14.54 -11.58 -5.69
CA TYR A 180 15.84 -12.19 -5.98
C TYR A 180 15.87 -13.61 -5.44
N ARG A 181 16.56 -14.52 -6.13
CA ARG A 181 16.69 -15.91 -5.72
C ARG A 181 18.07 -16.16 -5.12
N ASP A 182 18.08 -16.64 -3.88
CA ASP A 182 19.29 -17.07 -3.17
C ASP A 182 19.11 -18.52 -2.69
N GLY A 183 19.56 -19.47 -3.52
CA GLY A 183 19.27 -20.89 -3.30
C GLY A 183 17.76 -21.14 -3.25
N ASP A 184 17.29 -21.69 -2.13
CA ASP A 184 15.87 -21.96 -1.86
C ASP A 184 15.13 -20.74 -1.27
N LYS A 185 15.84 -19.66 -0.94
CA LYS A 185 15.25 -18.43 -0.39
C LYS A 185 14.89 -17.46 -1.51
N THR A 186 13.82 -16.71 -1.29
CA THR A 186 13.48 -15.53 -2.09
C THR A 186 13.68 -14.30 -1.24
N LEU A 187 14.57 -13.41 -1.69
CA LEU A 187 14.79 -12.10 -1.09
C LEU A 187 13.93 -11.07 -1.82
N LEU A 188 13.43 -10.08 -1.08
CA LEU A 188 12.64 -8.98 -1.65
C LEU A 188 13.39 -7.66 -1.46
N TYR A 189 13.69 -6.98 -2.55
CA TYR A 189 14.18 -5.62 -2.53
C TYR A 189 13.05 -4.67 -2.92
N GLN A 190 12.75 -3.70 -2.07
CA GLN A 190 11.76 -2.67 -2.36
C GLN A 190 12.46 -1.33 -2.58
N HIS A 191 11.96 -0.52 -3.53
CA HIS A 191 12.38 0.87 -3.64
C HIS A 191 11.30 1.77 -4.24
N HIS A 192 11.39 3.07 -3.94
CA HIS A 192 10.59 4.10 -4.59
C HIS A 192 11.20 4.42 -5.98
N PRO A 193 10.49 4.23 -7.10
CA PRO A 193 11.01 4.53 -8.44
C PRO A 193 10.84 6.01 -8.80
N LEU A 194 9.88 6.69 -8.17
CA LEU A 194 9.69 8.12 -8.29
C LEU A 194 10.63 8.80 -7.30
N LYS A 195 11.52 9.68 -7.79
CA LYS A 195 12.26 10.59 -6.91
C LYS A 195 11.22 11.39 -6.13
N SER A 196 11.38 11.47 -4.81
CA SER A 196 10.56 12.39 -4.02
C SER A 196 10.70 13.78 -4.65
N LEU A 197 9.61 14.28 -5.22
CA LEU A 197 9.44 15.71 -5.29
C LEU A 197 9.17 16.08 -3.85
N ASP A 198 10.17 16.61 -3.14
CA ASP A 198 9.95 17.27 -1.86
C ASP A 198 9.02 18.47 -2.11
N HIS A 199 7.71 18.21 -2.20
CA HIS A 199 6.67 19.21 -2.33
C HIS A 199 6.38 19.80 -0.94
N ARG A 200 7.42 20.38 -0.35
CA ARG A 200 7.34 21.41 0.69
C ARG A 200 8.44 22.45 0.46
N SER A 201 8.58 22.92 -0.78
CA SER A 201 9.42 24.07 -1.13
C SER A 201 8.94 24.77 -2.40
N LYS A 202 7.63 24.99 -2.55
CA LYS A 202 7.14 26.04 -3.47
C LYS A 202 6.64 27.20 -2.64
N VAL A 203 7.61 28.06 -2.35
CA VAL A 203 7.51 29.48 -2.01
C VAL A 203 6.20 30.08 -2.51
N SER A 204 5.40 30.61 -1.59
CA SER A 204 4.31 31.53 -1.90
C SER A 204 4.86 32.72 -2.71
N PRO A 205 4.39 33.00 -3.93
CA PRO A 205 4.55 34.33 -4.49
C PRO A 205 3.53 35.24 -3.79
N GLN A 206 4.09 36.28 -3.16
CA GLN A 206 3.49 37.51 -2.63
C GLN A 206 2.01 37.78 -2.91
#